data_AF-A0A535N6N7-F1
#
_entry.id   AF-A0A535N6N7-F1
#
_cell.length_a   1.000
_cell.length_b   1.000
_cell.length_c   1.000
_cell.angle_alpha   90.00
_cell.angle_beta   90.00
_cell.angle_gamma   90.00
#
_symmetry.space_group_name_H-M   'P 1'
#
loop_
_entity.id
_entity.type
_entity.pdbx_description
1 polymer ?
#
loop_
_entity_poly.entity_id
_entity_poly.type
_entity_poly.pdbx_seq_one_letter_code
_entity_poly.pdbx_strand_id
1 'polypeptide(L)' 'NGVGGGAAALVAVSELLLQGSHPPFALAFPSVFSIVIGSVSFAGSLIAFAKLQALMTGTPLTYPGQQ' A
#
# COMPACT_ATOMS: atom_id res chain seq x y z
N ASN A 1 9.99 -4.49 -5.95
CA ASN A 1 8.67 -3.88 -6.16
C ASN A 1 8.03 -3.40 -4.86
N GLY A 2 7.73 -4.28 -3.89
CA GLY A 2 7.07 -3.90 -2.62
C GLY A 2 7.66 -2.71 -1.87
N VAL A 3 8.96 -2.73 -1.57
CA VAL A 3 9.65 -1.63 -0.86
C VAL A 3 9.54 -0.28 -1.58
N GLY A 4 9.46 -0.26 -2.91
CA GLY A 4 9.23 0.97 -3.67
C GLY A 4 7.80 1.49 -3.53
N GLY A 5 6.80 0.60 -3.50
CA GLY A 5 5.41 0.96 -3.19
C GLY A 5 5.24 1.50 -1.77
N GLY A 6 5.93 0.88 -0.80
CA GLY A 6 5.95 1.36 0.58
C GLY A 6 6.60 2.74 0.73
N ALA A 7 7.74 2.97 0.06
CA ALA A 7 8.40 4.27 0.04
C ALA A 7 7.49 5.36 -0.56
N ALA A 8 6.84 5.08 -1.69
CA ALA A 8 5.91 6.01 -2.32
C ALA A 8 4.71 6.35 -1.41
N ALA A 9 4.16 5.35 -0.71
CA ALA A 9 3.08 5.58 0.25
C ALA A 9 3.53 6.47 1.41
N LEU A 10 4.71 6.21 1.99
CA LEU A 10 5.25 7.00 3.10
C LEU A 10 5.56 8.45 2.69
N VAL A 11 6.13 8.66 1.50
CA VAL A 11 6.37 10.00 0.96
C VAL A 11 5.05 10.75 0.79
N ALA A 12 4.04 10.13 0.19
CA ALA A 12 2.73 10.75 -0.01
C ALA A 12 2.01 11.08 1.32
N VAL A 13 2.14 10.23 2.35
CA VAL A 13 1.65 10.55 3.70
C VAL A 13 2.40 11.75 4.28
N SER A 14 3.74 11.74 4.19
CA SER A 14 4.58 12.83 4.70
C SER A 14 4.23 14.17 4.06
N GLU A 15 4.07 14.21 2.73
CA GLU A 15 3.66 15.42 2.00
C GLU A 15 2.28 15.92 2.42
N LEU A 16 1.31 15.02 2.60
CA LEU A 16 -0.04 15.38 3.02
C LEU A 16 -0.06 15.96 4.44
N LEU A 17 0.72 15.38 5.35
CA LEU A 17 0.86 15.87 6.73
C LEU A 17 1.51 17.25 6.79
N LEU A 18 2.47 17.53 5.91
CA LEU A 18 3.15 18.84 5.83
C LEU A 18 2.24 19.96 5.31
N GLN A 19 1.17 19.64 4.56
CA GLN A 19 0.22 20.65 4.07
C GLN A 19 -0.77 21.17 5.13
N GLY A 20 -0.86 20.53 6.30
CA GLY A 20 -1.76 20.96 7.38
C GLY A 20 -3.23 20.56 7.15
N SER A 21 -4.17 21.32 7.73
CA SER A 21 -5.58 20.93 7.85
C SER A 21 -6.43 21.10 6.58
N HIS A 22 -6.00 21.93 5.63
CA HIS A 22 -6.73 22.21 4.39
C HIS A 22 -5.83 22.11 3.16
N PRO A 23 -5.34 20.90 2.83
CA PRO A 23 -4.56 20.68 1.62
C PRO A 23 -5.41 20.99 0.37
N PRO A 24 -4.86 21.66 -0.66
CA PRO A 24 -5.57 21.87 -1.93
C PRO A 24 -5.99 20.54 -2.54
N PHE A 25 -7.21 20.47 -3.08
CA PHE A 25 -7.75 19.22 -3.66
C PHE A 25 -6.84 18.62 -4.74
N ALA A 26 -6.21 19.46 -5.56
CA ALA A 26 -5.29 19.05 -6.61
C ALA A 26 -4.05 18.30 -6.11
N LEU A 27 -3.70 18.46 -4.83
CA LEU A 27 -2.60 17.73 -4.19
C LEU A 27 -3.13 16.60 -3.29
N ALA A 28 -4.18 16.85 -2.52
CA ALA A 28 -4.76 15.86 -1.62
C ALA A 28 -5.23 14.59 -2.36
N PHE A 29 -5.91 14.75 -3.49
CA PHE A 29 -6.46 13.63 -4.25
C PHE A 29 -5.38 12.67 -4.78
N PRO A 30 -4.37 13.11 -5.55
CA PRO A 30 -3.31 12.23 -6.02
C PRO A 30 -2.46 11.66 -4.88
N SER A 31 -2.23 12.41 -3.79
CA SER A 31 -1.50 11.89 -2.62
C SER A 31 -2.24 10.73 -1.97
N VAL A 32 -3.55 10.87 -1.70
CA VAL A 32 -4.37 9.76 -1.15
C VAL A 32 -4.35 8.54 -2.07
N PHE A 33 -4.46 8.75 -3.38
CA PHE A 33 -4.40 7.66 -4.35
C PHE A 33 -3.04 6.95 -4.34
N SER A 34 -1.94 7.71 -4.23
CA SER A 34 -0.58 7.17 -4.13
C SER A 34 -0.37 6.38 -2.84
N ILE A 35 -0.96 6.82 -1.72
CA ILE A 35 -0.95 6.09 -0.44
C ILE A 35 -1.65 4.74 -0.59
N VAL A 36 -2.84 4.72 -1.19
CA VAL A 36 -3.62 3.48 -1.38
C VAL A 36 -2.88 2.52 -2.30
N ILE A 37 -2.42 2.97 -3.47
CA ILE A 37 -1.71 2.08 -4.41
C ILE A 37 -0.39 1.59 -3.82
N GLY A 38 0.37 2.48 -3.19
CA GLY A 38 1.66 2.14 -2.58
C GLY A 38 1.51 1.11 -1.47
N SER A 39 0.51 1.29 -0.59
CA SER A 39 0.22 0.35 0.50
C SER A 39 -0.26 -1.01 0.00
N VAL A 40 -1.17 -1.05 -0.99
CA VAL A 40 -1.64 -2.31 -1.60
C VAL A 40 -0.49 -3.05 -2.28
N SER A 41 0.35 -2.35 -3.04
CA SER A 41 1.52 -2.93 -3.71
C SER A 41 2.56 -3.46 -2.71
N PHE A 42 2.79 -2.72 -1.61
CA PHE A 42 3.66 -3.16 -0.53
C PHE A 42 3.12 -4.41 0.18
N ALA A 43 1.84 -4.41 0.58
CA ALA A 43 1.20 -5.55 1.23
C ALA A 43 1.18 -6.79 0.34
N GLY A 44 0.81 -6.65 -0.94
CA GLY A 44 0.82 -7.75 -1.90
C GLY A 44 2.22 -8.34 -2.09
N SER A 45 3.26 -7.49 -2.10
CA SER A 45 4.65 -7.94 -2.19
C SER A 45 5.13 -8.65 -0.91
N LEU A 46 4.70 -8.21 0.27
CA LEU A 46 4.99 -8.89 1.54
C LEU A 46 4.34 -10.27 1.58
N ILE A 47 3.08 -10.39 1.17
CA ILE A 47 2.38 -11.68 1.11
C ILE A 47 3.06 -12.62 0.10
N ALA A 48 3.41 -12.11 -1.09
CA ALA A 48 4.12 -12.89 -2.09
C ALA A 48 5.49 -13.37 -1.58
N PHE A 49 6.25 -12.49 -0.91
CA PHE A 49 7.52 -12.85 -0.27
C PHE A 49 7.33 -13.92 0.81
N ALA A 50 6.37 -13.73 1.72
CA ALA A 50 6.09 -14.68 2.79
C ALA A 50 5.73 -16.07 2.27
N LYS A 51 4.94 -16.14 1.19
CA LYS A 51 4.59 -17.41 0.52
C LYS A 51 5.81 -18.07 -0.14
N LEU A 52 6.65 -17.30 -0.84
CA LEU A 52 7.84 -17.82 -1.51
C LEU A 52 8.94 -18.26 -0.53
N GLN A 53 9.04 -17.61 0.63
CA GLN A 53 9.96 -17.99 1.70
C GLN A 53 9.42 -19.11 2.59
N ALA A 54 8.26 -19.69 2.27
CA ALA A 54 7.58 -20.70 3.09
C ALA A 54 7.29 -20.26 4.54
N LEU A 55 7.29 -18.94 4.80
CA LEU A 55 6.85 -18.35 6.08
C LEU A 55 5.31 -18.35 6.19
N MET A 56 4.63 -18.48 5.07
CA MET A 56 3.18 -18.58 4.93
C MET A 56 2.84 -19.75 3.99
N THR A 57 1.68 -20.36 4.18
CA THR A 57 1.19 -21.46 3.33
C THR A 57 1.11 -21.03 1.87
N GLY A 58 1.72 -21.83 0.97
CA GLY A 58 1.66 -21.60 -0.47
C GLY A 58 0.28 -21.91 -1.09
N THR A 59 -0.58 -22.63 -0.37
CA THR A 59 -1.95 -22.91 -0.81
C THR A 59 -2.80 -21.63 -0.81
N PRO A 60 -3.78 -21.52 -1.72
CA PRO A 60 -4.75 -20.44 -1.67
C PRO A 60 -5.51 -20.43 -0.34
N LEU A 61 -5.44 -19.32 0.42
CA LEU A 61 -6.35 -19.08 1.54
C LEU A 61 -7.67 -18.57 0.98
N THR A 62 -8.77 -19.28 1.27
CA THR A 62 -10.13 -18.89 0.88
C THR A 62 -10.98 -18.60 2.12
N TYR A 63 -11.96 -17.70 1.98
CA TYR A 63 -12.93 -17.39 3.03
C TYR A 63 -14.33 -17.19 2.42
N PRO A 64 -15.42 -17.43 3.19
CA PRO A 64 -16.77 -17.27 2.68
C PRO A 64 -17.03 -15.80 2.27
N GLY A 65 -17.44 -15.61 1.01
CA GLY A 65 -17.67 -14.28 0.42
C GLY A 65 -16.51 -13.71 -0.41
N GLN A 66 -15.42 -14.47 -0.59
CA GLN A 66 -14.38 -14.13 -1.56
C GLN A 66 -14.91 -14.30 -2.98
N GLN A 67 -15.07 -13.18 -3.70
CA GLN A 67 -15.42 -13.12 -5.12
C GLN A 67 -14.15 -13.15 -5.98
#